data_AF-A0A9N8DY00-F1
#
_entry.id   AF-A0A9N8DY00-F1
#
_cell.length_a   1.000
_cell.length_b   1.000
_cell.length_c   1.000
_cell.angle_alpha   90.00
_cell.angle_beta   90.00
_cell.angle_gamma   90.00
#
_symmetry.space_group_name_H-M   'P 1'
#
loop_
_entity.id
_entity.type
_entity.pdbx_description
1 polymer ?
#
loop_
_entity_poly.entity_id
_entity_poly.type
_entity_poly.pdbx_seq_one_letter_code
_entity_poly.pdbx_strand_id
1 'polypeptide(L)'
;MFRSSANPVEQNAPYLAATTYLTIFRLLVFLTIEIMKASAIVGGVLLFLLGATMRVEVKFITTVKEKVEESVQDQLLQNTTTPVQAVPGTTDKEVPSAANPPADPPTDKAVLPSPPNSTSDNIQTTPVAPSSSSSTTTEVATSSPNSPQRSNAGQDKPPICEGGGKMSSDAIVMLIQKKHSSYADDHTVDIAGPLLSLQSAYKAVRAADVLLWHEGEFALSDIPLDKLQGMNVRLCNLMNADGIWGPPPGAIVPPKSKKMPWAVGYRNMIRFYGVTIWNVLSELGYDYMMRLDDDSNFMSPIPYNMFDALRNQNAVYGYRQESQECGSKKFSPFMDRFIKKNKIVPKHGAIEGSYCDSKIGRFGYYNNFSVTKVSWWHEPLPALLVRKFDESNLIYTDRDGDLILHTAVVKLFAEPKEVLKYVDWTYAHVTVNHGTFVWGGVSFGTEDQDNEEQQTARFHKWMAQRWGIRGKGVTGKKIAHKRCPVTNRLCALSNCTKTGEHGREFQIGPRHAGAPSCSAS
;
A
#
# COMPACT_ATOMS: atom_id res chain seq x y z
N MET A 1 -36.27 -85.39 -11.14
CA MET A 1 -37.69 -85.03 -11.25
C MET A 1 -37.82 -83.53 -11.08
N PHE A 2 -38.44 -82.88 -12.08
CA PHE A 2 -38.96 -81.50 -12.16
C PHE A 2 -38.00 -80.30 -11.97
N ARG A 3 -37.53 -79.75 -13.12
CA ARG A 3 -37.19 -78.33 -13.27
C ARG A 3 -38.46 -77.56 -13.63
N SER A 4 -38.77 -76.53 -12.84
CA SER A 4 -39.83 -75.55 -13.11
C SER A 4 -39.30 -74.46 -14.05
N SER A 5 -40.02 -74.23 -15.15
CA SER A 5 -39.79 -73.16 -16.12
C SER A 5 -40.51 -71.88 -15.68
N ALA A 6 -39.77 -70.87 -15.25
CA ALA A 6 -40.31 -69.53 -15.00
C ALA A 6 -40.37 -68.73 -16.32
N ASN A 7 -41.51 -68.08 -16.56
CA ASN A 7 -41.85 -67.33 -17.76
C ASN A 7 -40.97 -66.08 -17.96
N PRO A 8 -40.49 -65.77 -19.19
CA PRO A 8 -39.57 -64.67 -19.47
C PRO A 8 -40.22 -63.27 -19.59
N VAL A 9 -41.46 -63.07 -19.10
CA VAL A 9 -42.22 -61.83 -19.37
C VAL A 9 -41.97 -60.72 -18.33
N GLU A 10 -41.43 -61.03 -17.14
CA GLU A 10 -41.28 -60.03 -16.06
C GLU A 10 -39.94 -59.26 -16.03
N GLN A 11 -38.96 -59.58 -16.88
CA GLN A 11 -37.63 -58.95 -16.79
C GLN A 11 -37.47 -57.61 -17.55
N ASN A 12 -38.47 -57.18 -18.33
CA ASN A 12 -38.35 -55.95 -19.16
C ASN A 12 -39.08 -54.71 -18.62
N ALA A 13 -39.91 -54.84 -17.58
CA ALA A 13 -40.62 -53.73 -16.96
C ALA A 13 -39.71 -52.59 -16.41
N PRO A 14 -38.56 -52.87 -15.74
CA PRO A 14 -37.72 -51.78 -15.21
C PRO A 14 -37.01 -50.98 -16.32
N TYR A 15 -36.77 -51.58 -17.50
CA TYR A 15 -36.12 -50.91 -18.62
C TYR A 15 -37.02 -49.90 -19.32
N LEU A 16 -38.31 -50.20 -19.42
CA LEU A 16 -39.30 -49.30 -20.01
C LEU A 16 -39.59 -48.07 -19.12
N ALA A 17 -39.56 -48.26 -17.80
CA ALA A 17 -39.68 -47.16 -16.84
C ALA A 17 -38.46 -46.22 -16.91
N ALA A 18 -37.25 -46.77 -16.94
CA ALA A 18 -36.02 -45.96 -16.98
C ALA A 18 -35.91 -45.11 -18.26
N THR A 19 -36.29 -45.68 -19.41
CA THR A 19 -36.27 -44.95 -20.70
C THR A 19 -37.33 -43.85 -20.76
N THR A 20 -38.50 -44.06 -20.15
CA THR A 20 -39.54 -43.05 -20.04
C THR A 20 -39.10 -41.88 -19.15
N TYR A 21 -38.51 -42.17 -17.99
CA TYR A 21 -37.98 -41.14 -17.08
C TYR A 21 -36.88 -40.29 -17.73
N LEU A 22 -35.96 -40.93 -18.44
CA LEU A 22 -34.86 -40.22 -19.12
C LEU A 22 -35.38 -39.29 -20.22
N THR A 23 -36.45 -39.69 -20.92
CA THR A 23 -37.07 -38.90 -21.98
C THR A 23 -37.79 -37.67 -21.41
N ILE A 24 -38.55 -37.85 -20.32
CA ILE A 24 -39.21 -36.75 -19.61
C ILE A 24 -38.19 -35.76 -19.06
N PHE A 25 -37.10 -36.25 -18.47
CA PHE A 25 -36.04 -35.40 -17.95
C PHE A 25 -35.38 -34.54 -19.04
N ARG A 26 -35.08 -35.13 -20.21
CA ARG A 26 -34.53 -34.38 -21.35
C ARG A 26 -35.47 -33.29 -21.86
N LEU A 27 -36.78 -33.57 -21.90
CA LEU A 27 -37.78 -32.57 -22.30
C LEU A 27 -37.87 -31.40 -21.31
N LEU A 28 -37.80 -31.68 -20.00
CA LEU A 28 -37.80 -30.64 -18.96
C LEU A 28 -36.56 -29.75 -19.03
N VAL A 29 -35.37 -30.34 -19.23
CA VAL A 29 -34.12 -29.58 -19.41
C VAL A 29 -34.21 -28.69 -20.65
N PHE A 30 -34.70 -29.22 -21.77
CA PHE A 30 -34.85 -28.45 -23.00
C PHE A 30 -35.83 -27.28 -22.83
N LEU A 31 -36.98 -27.52 -22.21
CA LEU A 31 -37.97 -26.47 -21.92
C LEU A 31 -37.40 -25.38 -21.02
N THR A 32 -36.62 -25.77 -20.00
CA THR A 32 -35.96 -24.81 -19.09
C THR A 32 -34.96 -23.93 -19.83
N ILE A 33 -34.18 -24.49 -20.76
CA ILE A 33 -33.23 -23.74 -21.59
C ILE A 33 -33.96 -22.72 -22.48
N GLU A 34 -35.06 -23.10 -23.12
CA GLU A 34 -35.83 -22.19 -23.97
C GLU A 34 -36.52 -21.07 -23.17
N ILE A 35 -37.00 -21.36 -21.95
CA ILE A 35 -37.53 -20.33 -21.03
C ILE A 35 -36.42 -19.34 -20.63
N MET A 36 -35.21 -19.82 -20.36
CA MET A 36 -34.07 -18.96 -20.03
C MET A 36 -33.65 -18.08 -21.22
N LYS A 37 -33.65 -18.61 -22.45
CA LYS A 37 -33.38 -17.82 -23.68
C LYS A 37 -34.43 -16.73 -23.89
N ALA A 38 -35.72 -17.06 -23.76
CA ALA A 38 -36.80 -16.08 -23.88
C ALA A 38 -36.69 -14.97 -22.82
N SER A 39 -36.34 -15.34 -21.57
CA SER A 39 -36.13 -14.40 -20.47
C SER A 39 -34.94 -13.48 -20.70
N ALA A 40 -33.85 -13.98 -21.28
CA ALA A 40 -32.68 -13.18 -21.63
C ALA A 40 -32.98 -12.16 -22.74
N ILE A 41 -33.82 -12.52 -23.73
CA ILE A 41 -34.25 -11.61 -24.79
C ILE A 41 -35.13 -10.50 -24.22
N VAL A 42 -36.12 -10.84 -23.38
CA VAL A 42 -36.99 -9.83 -22.73
C VAL A 42 -36.18 -8.91 -21.82
N GLY A 43 -35.25 -9.46 -21.03
CA GLY A 43 -34.34 -8.67 -20.19
C GLY A 43 -33.43 -7.73 -20.99
N GLY A 44 -32.91 -8.20 -22.14
CA GLY A 44 -32.10 -7.39 -23.05
C GLY A 44 -32.88 -6.24 -23.68
N VAL A 45 -34.13 -6.46 -24.11
CA VAL A 45 -35.00 -5.40 -24.66
C VAL A 45 -35.35 -4.36 -23.59
N LEU A 46 -35.65 -4.80 -22.36
CA LEU A 46 -35.95 -3.89 -21.25
C LEU A 46 -34.74 -3.02 -20.87
N LEU A 47 -33.54 -3.62 -20.81
CA LEU A 47 -32.29 -2.90 -20.59
C LEU A 47 -31.95 -1.92 -21.71
N PHE A 48 -32.23 -2.29 -22.96
CA PHE A 48 -32.05 -1.40 -24.11
C PHE A 48 -33.00 -0.19 -24.06
N LEU A 49 -34.28 -0.42 -23.72
CA LEU A 49 -35.27 0.65 -23.56
C LEU A 49 -34.93 1.56 -22.37
N LEU A 50 -34.50 1.01 -21.23
CA LEU A 50 -33.98 1.77 -20.09
C LEU A 50 -32.72 2.58 -20.44
N GLY A 51 -31.81 2.00 -21.22
CA GLY A 51 -30.63 2.71 -21.71
C GLY A 51 -30.97 3.84 -22.68
N ALA A 52 -32.01 3.65 -23.52
CA ALA A 52 -32.48 4.67 -24.44
C ALA A 52 -33.16 5.84 -23.72
N THR A 53 -34.01 5.59 -22.72
CA THR A 53 -34.64 6.64 -21.91
C THR A 53 -33.62 7.41 -21.07
N MET A 54 -32.64 6.72 -20.46
CA MET A 54 -31.56 7.39 -19.73
C MET A 54 -30.69 8.28 -20.64
N ARG A 55 -30.43 7.88 -21.90
CA ARG A 55 -29.70 8.73 -22.86
C ARG A 55 -30.45 10.02 -23.23
N VAL A 56 -31.79 9.98 -23.26
CA VAL A 56 -32.62 11.17 -23.51
C VAL A 56 -32.58 12.11 -22.30
N GLU A 57 -32.68 11.60 -21.08
CA GLU A 57 -32.58 12.42 -19.86
C GLU A 57 -31.20 13.05 -19.69
N VAL A 58 -30.11 12.31 -19.95
CA VAL A 58 -28.76 12.84 -19.84
C VAL A 58 -28.51 13.98 -20.84
N LYS A 59 -28.98 13.85 -22.09
CA LYS A 59 -28.91 14.92 -23.10
C LYS A 59 -29.73 16.15 -22.71
N PHE A 60 -30.92 15.94 -22.12
CA PHE A 60 -31.75 17.03 -21.65
C PHE A 60 -31.07 17.80 -20.51
N ILE A 61 -30.51 17.09 -19.52
CA ILE A 61 -29.81 17.69 -18.38
C ILE A 61 -28.56 18.46 -18.82
N THR A 62 -27.77 17.93 -19.77
CA THR A 62 -26.59 18.64 -20.30
C THR A 62 -26.98 19.92 -21.03
N THR A 63 -28.02 19.87 -21.87
CA THR A 63 -28.52 21.04 -22.60
C THR A 63 -29.05 22.12 -21.65
N VAL A 64 -29.76 21.74 -20.59
CA VAL A 64 -30.25 22.69 -19.57
C VAL A 64 -29.08 23.33 -18.82
N LYS A 65 -28.06 22.55 -18.47
CA LYS A 65 -26.88 23.05 -17.76
C LYS A 65 -26.11 24.08 -18.59
N GLU A 66 -25.87 23.80 -19.87
CA GLU A 66 -25.17 24.74 -20.78
C GLU A 66 -25.93 26.07 -20.90
N LYS A 67 -27.26 26.03 -21.06
CA LYS A 67 -28.09 27.25 -21.12
C LYS A 67 -28.10 28.05 -19.82
N VAL A 68 -28.03 27.38 -18.67
CA VAL A 68 -27.95 28.06 -17.38
C VAL A 68 -26.58 28.71 -17.20
N GLU A 69 -25.50 28.06 -17.61
CA GLU A 69 -24.14 28.63 -17.56
C GLU A 69 -24.00 29.84 -18.47
N GLU A 70 -24.52 29.79 -19.70
CA GLU A 70 -24.58 30.96 -20.61
C GLU A 70 -25.36 32.13 -19.98
N SER A 71 -26.55 31.86 -19.42
CA SER A 71 -27.37 32.91 -18.80
C SER A 71 -26.71 33.56 -17.57
N VAL A 72 -25.93 32.80 -16.79
CA VAL A 72 -25.20 33.33 -15.63
C VAL A 72 -23.99 34.17 -16.08
N GLN A 73 -23.30 33.73 -17.13
CA GLN A 73 -22.17 34.46 -17.71
C GLN A 73 -22.64 35.83 -18.24
N ASP A 74 -23.77 35.87 -18.94
CA ASP A 74 -24.35 37.10 -19.49
C ASP A 74 -24.77 38.09 -18.38
N GLN A 75 -25.32 37.60 -17.26
CA GLN A 75 -25.64 38.44 -16.10
C GLN A 75 -24.40 39.02 -15.41
N LEU A 76 -23.30 38.26 -15.36
CA LEU A 76 -22.04 38.74 -14.79
C LEU A 76 -21.38 39.82 -15.65
N LEU A 77 -21.47 39.68 -16.99
CA LEU A 77 -21.00 40.68 -17.94
C LEU A 77 -21.83 41.98 -17.90
N GLN A 78 -23.13 41.91 -17.64
CA GLN A 78 -23.98 43.10 -17.52
C GLN A 78 -23.73 43.90 -16.23
N ASN A 79 -23.31 43.23 -15.14
CA ASN A 79 -23.07 43.87 -13.85
C ASN A 79 -21.70 44.58 -13.71
N THR A 80 -20.82 44.47 -14.71
CA THR A 80 -19.47 45.07 -14.68
C THR A 80 -19.37 46.43 -15.36
N THR A 81 -20.47 46.97 -15.91
CA THR A 81 -20.46 48.21 -16.69
C THR A 81 -20.97 49.48 -16.00
N THR A 82 -21.16 49.49 -14.68
CA THR A 82 -21.56 50.72 -13.96
C THR A 82 -20.36 51.61 -13.67
N PRO A 83 -20.28 52.85 -14.20
CA PRO A 83 -19.15 53.75 -13.92
C PRO A 83 -19.26 54.30 -12.51
N VAL A 84 -18.21 54.10 -11.71
CA VAL A 84 -18.06 54.71 -10.38
C VAL A 84 -17.79 56.21 -10.55
N GLN A 85 -18.69 57.05 -10.03
CA GLN A 85 -18.48 58.49 -9.95
C GLN A 85 -17.35 58.83 -8.96
N ALA A 86 -16.42 59.68 -9.41
CA ALA A 86 -15.26 60.12 -8.65
C ALA A 86 -15.63 61.16 -7.57
N VAL A 87 -15.06 60.98 -6.38
CA VAL A 87 -15.04 61.95 -5.28
C VAL A 87 -13.74 62.76 -5.37
N PRO A 88 -13.75 64.11 -5.20
CA PRO A 88 -12.55 64.93 -5.35
C PRO A 88 -11.79 65.14 -4.04
N GLY A 89 -10.46 65.11 -4.13
CA GLY A 89 -9.57 65.85 -3.24
C GLY A 89 -8.52 65.01 -2.50
N THR A 90 -7.27 65.07 -2.94
CA THR A 90 -6.16 65.74 -2.20
C THR A 90 -4.82 65.53 -2.93
N THR A 91 -3.98 66.54 -2.77
CA THR A 91 -2.78 66.93 -3.54
C THR A 91 -1.49 66.20 -3.17
N ASP A 92 -0.67 66.02 -4.20
CA ASP A 92 0.81 66.07 -4.28
C ASP A 92 1.70 65.09 -3.49
N LYS A 93 2.41 64.24 -4.23
CA LYS A 93 3.88 64.29 -4.38
C LYS A 93 4.39 63.29 -5.45
N GLU A 94 5.08 63.83 -6.46
CA GLU A 94 5.82 63.13 -7.50
C GLU A 94 7.11 62.47 -6.97
N VAL A 95 7.42 61.24 -7.42
CA VAL A 95 8.79 60.65 -7.61
C VAL A 95 8.67 59.51 -8.68
N PRO A 96 9.66 59.27 -9.56
CA PRO A 96 9.41 58.80 -10.91
C PRO A 96 9.57 57.29 -11.17
N SER A 97 8.81 56.89 -12.20
CA SER A 97 8.95 55.77 -13.17
C SER A 97 10.22 54.92 -13.13
N ALA A 98 10.04 53.61 -12.98
CA ALA A 98 11.03 52.58 -13.27
C ALA A 98 10.50 51.60 -14.34
N ALA A 99 11.43 51.25 -15.23
CA ALA A 99 11.31 50.59 -16.52
C ALA A 99 10.59 49.23 -16.57
N ASN A 100 10.03 48.96 -17.75
CA ASN A 100 9.51 47.67 -18.20
C ASN A 100 10.58 46.56 -18.17
N PRO A 101 10.20 45.30 -17.90
CA PRO A 101 11.09 44.15 -18.07
C PRO A 101 11.26 43.78 -19.56
N PRO A 102 12.43 43.24 -19.96
CA PRO A 102 12.69 42.82 -21.32
C PRO A 102 12.05 41.47 -21.65
N ALA A 103 11.79 41.29 -22.94
CA ALA A 103 11.18 40.14 -23.59
C ALA A 103 11.98 38.84 -23.46
N ASP A 104 11.25 37.72 -23.45
CA ASP A 104 11.77 36.35 -23.51
C ASP A 104 12.53 36.07 -24.83
N PRO A 105 13.64 35.32 -24.80
CA PRO A 105 14.31 34.82 -26.00
C PRO A 105 13.59 33.58 -26.58
N PRO A 106 13.77 33.30 -27.89
CA PRO A 106 13.02 32.27 -28.60
C PRO A 106 13.47 30.85 -28.22
N THR A 107 12.49 29.94 -28.15
CA THR A 107 12.68 28.51 -27.97
C THR A 107 13.11 27.86 -29.30
N ASP A 108 14.36 27.42 -29.37
CA ASP A 108 14.84 26.55 -30.44
C ASP A 108 14.32 25.13 -30.28
N LYS A 109 13.71 24.62 -31.37
CA LYS A 109 13.25 23.25 -31.50
C LYS A 109 14.44 22.30 -31.61
N ALA A 110 14.70 21.52 -30.56
CA ALA A 110 15.62 20.40 -30.63
C ALA A 110 14.98 19.21 -31.37
N VAL A 111 15.64 18.79 -32.45
CA VAL A 111 15.35 17.59 -33.26
C VAL A 111 15.80 16.35 -32.49
N LEU A 112 14.89 15.40 -32.27
CA LEU A 112 15.17 14.07 -31.73
C LEU A 112 15.86 13.19 -32.78
N PRO A 113 17.02 12.57 -32.50
CA PRO A 113 17.55 11.51 -33.35
C PRO A 113 16.86 10.16 -33.04
N SER A 114 16.58 9.41 -34.10
CA SER A 114 16.05 8.05 -34.07
C SER A 114 17.02 7.06 -33.42
N PRO A 115 16.54 5.96 -32.81
CA PRO A 115 17.39 4.99 -32.15
C PRO A 115 18.10 4.08 -33.17
N PRO A 116 19.37 3.69 -32.93
CA PRO A 116 20.01 2.68 -33.74
C PRO A 116 19.59 1.26 -33.30
N ASN A 117 19.22 0.46 -34.29
CA ASN A 117 19.24 -1.00 -34.21
C ASN A 117 20.67 -1.47 -33.97
N SER A 118 20.89 -2.38 -33.02
CA SER A 118 22.08 -3.23 -33.04
C SER A 118 21.75 -4.64 -32.57
N THR A 119 21.85 -5.54 -33.54
CA THR A 119 22.01 -6.98 -33.43
C THR A 119 23.26 -7.36 -32.64
N SER A 120 23.18 -8.57 -32.08
CA SER A 120 24.23 -9.43 -31.50
C SER A 120 25.66 -9.24 -32.02
N ASP A 121 26.65 -9.30 -31.13
CA ASP A 121 27.70 -10.31 -31.23
C ASP A 121 28.55 -10.50 -29.96
N ASN A 122 28.96 -11.75 -29.79
CA ASN A 122 29.87 -12.34 -28.80
C ASN A 122 31.26 -11.68 -28.80
N ILE A 123 31.76 -11.21 -27.65
CA ILE A 123 33.21 -11.17 -27.39
C ILE A 123 33.50 -11.54 -25.93
N GLN A 124 34.40 -12.51 -25.80
CA GLN A 124 35.00 -13.07 -24.60
C GLN A 124 36.24 -12.23 -24.26
N THR A 125 36.32 -11.68 -23.04
CA THR A 125 37.55 -11.01 -22.54
C THR A 125 37.93 -11.47 -21.14
N THR A 126 39.17 -11.92 -21.02
CA THR A 126 39.92 -12.24 -19.80
C THR A 126 40.37 -10.97 -19.05
N PRO A 127 40.68 -11.04 -17.73
CA PRO A 127 41.01 -9.87 -16.94
C PRO A 127 42.52 -9.56 -16.93
N VAL A 128 42.87 -8.29 -17.14
CA VAL A 128 44.21 -7.72 -16.90
C VAL A 128 44.17 -6.91 -15.61
N ALA A 129 45.17 -7.13 -14.75
CA ALA A 129 45.36 -6.48 -13.46
C ALA A 129 45.76 -4.99 -13.60
N PRO A 130 45.41 -4.11 -12.65
CA PRO A 130 45.85 -2.72 -12.67
C PRO A 130 47.19 -2.54 -11.96
N SER A 131 48.15 -1.94 -12.68
CA SER A 131 49.41 -1.41 -12.17
C SER A 131 49.20 -0.03 -11.54
N SER A 132 49.78 0.15 -10.36
CA SER A 132 49.90 1.40 -9.61
C SER A 132 50.79 2.41 -10.34
N SER A 133 50.34 3.67 -10.41
CA SER A 133 51.24 4.81 -10.62
C SER A 133 50.83 5.97 -9.72
N SER A 134 51.75 6.29 -8.82
CA SER A 134 51.74 7.45 -7.92
C SER A 134 52.17 8.69 -8.70
N SER A 135 51.37 9.75 -8.70
CA SER A 135 51.81 11.08 -9.09
C SER A 135 51.71 12.02 -7.89
N THR A 136 52.85 12.61 -7.56
CA THR A 136 53.04 13.58 -6.49
C THR A 136 52.94 14.96 -7.11
N THR A 137 51.91 15.74 -6.79
CA THR A 137 51.82 17.16 -7.14
C THR A 137 52.10 18.01 -5.91
N THR A 138 53.17 18.77 -5.99
CA THR A 138 53.58 19.79 -5.02
C THR A 138 52.72 21.05 -5.24
N GLU A 139 51.85 21.39 -4.29
CA GLU A 139 51.13 22.66 -4.28
C GLU A 139 51.90 23.73 -3.50
N VAL A 140 52.08 24.87 -4.15
CA VAL A 140 52.71 26.09 -3.64
C VAL A 140 51.65 26.90 -2.89
N ALA A 141 51.92 27.17 -1.61
CA ALA A 141 51.07 27.98 -0.75
C ALA A 141 51.24 29.48 -1.06
N THR A 142 50.15 30.14 -1.47
CA THR A 142 50.01 31.60 -1.44
C THR A 142 49.06 31.99 -0.31
N SER A 143 49.60 32.64 0.72
CA SER A 143 48.88 33.20 1.84
C SER A 143 48.18 34.51 1.44
N SER A 144 46.87 34.58 1.69
CA SER A 144 46.08 35.81 1.59
C SER A 144 45.51 36.16 2.98
N PRO A 145 45.68 37.39 3.50
CA PRO A 145 45.27 37.72 4.85
C PRO A 145 43.83 38.27 4.92
N ASN A 146 43.16 37.93 6.02
CA ASN A 146 41.99 38.60 6.60
C ASN A 146 40.62 38.43 5.90
N SER A 147 40.04 37.25 6.08
CA SER A 147 38.58 37.09 6.20
C SER A 147 38.22 36.89 7.68
N PRO A 148 37.23 37.61 8.24
CA PRO A 148 36.84 37.45 9.64
C PRO A 148 36.30 36.04 9.90
N GLN A 149 37.03 35.27 10.71
CA GLN A 149 36.58 33.96 11.19
C GLN A 149 35.33 34.16 12.06
N ARG A 150 34.15 33.92 11.46
CA ARG A 150 32.97 33.53 12.23
C ARG A 150 33.28 32.19 12.87
N SER A 151 33.55 32.19 14.18
CA SER A 151 33.53 31.01 15.02
C SER A 151 32.10 30.47 15.09
N ASN A 152 31.67 29.76 14.04
CA ASN A 152 30.56 28.85 14.13
C ASN A 152 31.05 27.66 14.97
N ALA A 153 30.98 27.79 16.29
CA ALA A 153 30.91 26.63 17.17
C ALA A 153 29.55 25.95 16.92
N GLY A 154 29.38 25.42 15.72
CA GLY A 154 28.29 24.53 15.38
C GLY A 154 28.52 23.26 16.17
N GLN A 155 27.65 22.99 17.13
CA GLN A 155 27.60 21.67 17.73
C GLN A 155 27.36 20.68 16.60
N ASP A 156 28.34 19.82 16.33
CA ASP A 156 28.22 18.75 15.34
C ASP A 156 27.02 17.89 15.73
N LYS A 157 25.89 18.09 15.04
CA LYS A 157 24.71 17.27 15.23
C LYS A 157 25.10 15.81 14.93
N PRO A 158 24.77 14.84 15.79
CA PRO A 158 25.09 13.45 15.52
C PRO A 158 24.49 13.04 14.17
N PRO A 159 25.16 12.16 13.40
CA PRO A 159 24.64 11.69 12.13
C PRO A 159 23.27 11.02 12.33
N ILE A 160 22.40 11.15 11.34
CA ILE A 160 21.06 10.53 11.39
C ILE A 160 21.20 9.00 11.48
N CYS A 161 22.14 8.43 10.72
CA CYS A 161 22.40 7.00 10.71
C CYS A 161 23.86 6.68 11.02
N GLU A 162 24.05 5.65 11.83
CA GLU A 162 25.32 5.06 12.24
C GLU A 162 25.50 3.68 11.57
N GLY A 163 26.75 3.19 11.54
CA GLY A 163 27.11 1.90 10.93
C GLY A 163 27.80 2.06 9.57
N GLY A 164 27.51 1.15 8.65
CA GLY A 164 28.07 1.20 7.29
C GLY A 164 27.74 2.52 6.58
N GLY A 165 28.66 2.99 5.74
CA GLY A 165 28.36 4.06 4.80
C GLY A 165 27.23 3.66 3.85
N LYS A 166 26.59 4.63 3.20
CA LYS A 166 25.62 4.34 2.13
C LYS A 166 26.30 3.56 1.01
N MET A 167 25.77 2.39 0.64
CA MET A 167 26.33 1.55 -0.42
C MET A 167 25.43 1.43 -1.64
N SER A 168 24.14 1.74 -1.52
CA SER A 168 23.15 1.62 -2.58
C SER A 168 22.26 2.86 -2.66
N SER A 169 21.60 3.07 -3.81
CA SER A 169 20.47 4.00 -3.91
C SER A 169 19.13 3.35 -3.54
N ASP A 170 19.13 2.05 -3.24
CA ASP A 170 17.97 1.32 -2.71
C ASP A 170 18.08 1.14 -1.20
N ALA A 171 16.98 1.41 -0.49
CA ALA A 171 16.87 1.21 0.95
C ALA A 171 15.74 0.24 1.30
N ILE A 172 16.02 -0.71 2.18
CA ILE A 172 15.01 -1.46 2.94
C ILE A 172 14.91 -0.79 4.30
N VAL A 173 13.71 -0.40 4.69
CA VAL A 173 13.44 0.40 5.87
C VAL A 173 12.58 -0.39 6.84
N MET A 174 13.04 -0.45 8.10
CA MET A 174 12.30 -1.00 9.22
C MET A 174 12.29 -0.01 10.38
N LEU A 175 11.13 0.19 11.01
CA LEU A 175 11.03 0.89 12.28
C LEU A 175 11.00 -0.16 13.38
N ILE A 176 11.99 -0.12 14.26
CA ILE A 176 12.20 -1.12 15.31
C ILE A 176 12.05 -0.46 16.67
N GLN A 177 11.46 -1.18 17.63
CA GLN A 177 11.32 -0.71 19.00
C GLN A 177 11.71 -1.81 19.99
N LYS A 178 12.48 -1.52 21.05
CA LYS A 178 12.70 -2.54 22.11
C LYS A 178 11.41 -2.84 22.86
N LYS A 179 10.57 -1.80 23.01
CA LYS A 179 9.25 -1.86 23.61
C LYS A 179 8.25 -1.26 22.62
N HIS A 180 7.38 -2.09 22.10
CA HIS A 180 6.47 -1.65 21.05
C HIS A 180 5.42 -0.68 21.60
N SER A 181 5.35 0.53 21.07
CA SER A 181 4.46 1.59 21.59
C SER A 181 2.96 1.28 21.47
N SER A 182 2.58 0.36 20.56
CA SER A 182 1.18 -0.06 20.35
C SER A 182 0.75 -1.27 21.18
N TYR A 183 1.68 -2.06 21.69
CA TYR A 183 1.40 -3.26 22.47
C TYR A 183 1.78 -3.01 23.94
N ALA A 184 1.30 -3.82 24.87
CA ALA A 184 1.60 -3.61 26.29
C ALA A 184 3.13 -3.65 26.55
N ASP A 185 3.54 -3.17 27.74
CA ASP A 185 4.95 -2.92 28.12
C ASP A 185 5.88 -4.16 28.08
N ASP A 186 5.37 -5.34 27.76
CA ASP A 186 6.06 -6.62 27.78
C ASP A 186 6.30 -7.26 26.40
N HIS A 187 5.92 -6.59 25.30
CA HIS A 187 6.27 -7.09 23.97
C HIS A 187 7.74 -6.81 23.64
N THR A 188 8.62 -7.79 23.91
CA THR A 188 10.00 -7.80 23.41
C THR A 188 10.01 -8.08 21.91
N VAL A 189 10.46 -7.12 21.11
CA VAL A 189 10.59 -7.30 19.66
C VAL A 189 11.83 -8.14 19.37
N ASP A 190 11.63 -9.31 18.76
CA ASP A 190 12.70 -10.14 18.22
C ASP A 190 13.03 -9.66 16.79
N ILE A 191 13.92 -8.67 16.68
CA ILE A 191 14.33 -8.14 15.38
C ILE A 191 15.13 -9.14 14.53
N ALA A 192 15.69 -10.19 15.15
CA ALA A 192 16.55 -11.13 14.44
C ALA A 192 15.77 -11.93 13.39
N GLY A 193 14.57 -12.41 13.71
CA GLY A 193 13.80 -13.24 12.75
C GLY A 193 13.42 -12.53 11.45
N PRO A 194 12.81 -11.32 11.46
CA PRO A 194 12.57 -10.54 10.25
C PRO A 194 13.83 -10.33 9.41
N LEU A 195 14.96 -9.98 10.05
CA LEU A 195 16.23 -9.76 9.34
C LEU A 195 16.81 -11.06 8.75
N LEU A 196 16.75 -12.18 9.48
CA LEU A 196 17.18 -13.48 8.98
C LEU A 196 16.25 -14.01 7.87
N SER A 197 14.94 -13.74 7.99
CA SER A 197 13.96 -14.05 6.94
C SER A 197 14.25 -13.23 5.68
N LEU A 198 14.49 -11.93 5.81
CA LEU A 198 14.91 -11.06 4.72
C LEU A 198 16.21 -11.57 4.07
N GLN A 199 17.24 -11.87 4.86
CA GLN A 199 18.52 -12.36 4.35
C GLN A 199 18.41 -13.69 3.58
N SER A 200 17.61 -14.63 4.11
CA SER A 200 17.49 -15.97 3.55
C SER A 200 16.55 -16.04 2.35
N ALA A 201 15.49 -15.24 2.34
CA ALA A 201 14.48 -15.27 1.28
C ALA A 201 14.80 -14.30 0.14
N TYR A 202 15.27 -13.08 0.43
CA TYR A 202 15.47 -12.05 -0.57
C TYR A 202 16.94 -11.97 -1.01
N LYS A 203 17.29 -12.68 -2.09
CA LYS A 203 18.69 -12.78 -2.56
C LYS A 203 19.33 -11.42 -2.87
N ALA A 204 18.52 -10.48 -3.36
CA ALA A 204 18.97 -9.14 -3.72
C ALA A 204 19.12 -8.18 -2.52
N VAL A 205 18.91 -8.64 -1.27
CA VAL A 205 19.12 -7.82 -0.06
C VAL A 205 20.51 -7.17 -0.02
N ARG A 206 21.54 -7.84 -0.57
CA ARG A 206 22.92 -7.35 -0.60
C ARG A 206 23.14 -6.16 -1.55
N ALA A 207 22.17 -5.89 -2.41
CA ALA A 207 22.20 -4.76 -3.34
C ALA A 207 21.49 -3.52 -2.76
N ALA A 208 21.02 -3.57 -1.51
CA ALA A 208 20.33 -2.46 -0.84
C ALA A 208 20.93 -2.20 0.55
N ASP A 209 20.77 -0.96 1.01
CA ASP A 209 21.04 -0.63 2.41
C ASP A 209 19.85 -1.06 3.28
N VAL A 210 20.09 -1.56 4.48
CA VAL A 210 19.04 -1.92 5.44
C VAL A 210 19.05 -0.92 6.58
N LEU A 211 18.08 -0.01 6.57
CA LEU A 211 17.94 1.09 7.52
C LEU A 211 16.99 0.68 8.64
N LEU A 212 17.53 0.53 9.84
CA LEU A 212 16.75 0.23 11.05
C LEU A 212 16.57 1.51 11.84
N TRP A 213 15.37 2.08 11.76
CA TRP A 213 14.99 3.29 12.47
C TRP A 213 14.57 2.98 13.90
N HIS A 214 15.01 3.79 14.86
CA HIS A 214 14.66 3.64 16.27
C HIS A 214 14.62 4.99 16.99
N GLU A 215 14.12 5.02 18.23
CA GLU A 215 13.95 6.21 19.07
C GLU A 215 15.14 6.43 20.04
N GLY A 216 16.32 5.92 19.67
CA GLY A 216 17.54 6.00 20.48
C GLY A 216 17.78 4.82 21.44
N GLU A 217 16.96 3.78 21.42
CA GLU A 217 17.09 2.65 22.35
C GLU A 217 17.96 1.48 21.86
N PHE A 218 18.38 1.48 20.59
CA PHE A 218 19.24 0.46 20.01
C PHE A 218 20.67 0.97 19.82
N ALA A 219 21.63 0.07 20.00
CA ALA A 219 23.01 0.20 19.56
C ALA A 219 23.34 -0.89 18.54
N LEU A 220 24.42 -0.73 17.77
CA LEU A 220 24.83 -1.74 16.77
C LEU A 220 25.07 -3.12 17.39
N SER A 221 25.49 -3.19 18.65
CA SER A 221 25.67 -4.43 19.40
C SER A 221 24.37 -5.19 19.69
N ASP A 222 23.22 -4.53 19.60
CA ASP A 222 21.90 -5.18 19.75
C ASP A 222 21.48 -5.92 18.46
N ILE A 223 22.14 -5.63 17.34
CA ILE A 223 21.85 -6.24 16.04
C ILE A 223 22.78 -7.44 15.84
N PRO A 224 22.26 -8.63 15.44
CA PRO A 224 23.08 -9.84 15.26
C PRO A 224 23.88 -9.80 13.95
N LEU A 225 24.76 -8.81 13.80
CA LEU A 225 25.52 -8.54 12.58
C LEU A 225 26.37 -9.74 12.13
N ASP A 226 26.81 -10.58 13.07
CA ASP A 226 27.52 -11.83 12.82
C ASP A 226 26.70 -12.82 11.97
N LYS A 227 25.37 -12.78 12.09
CA LYS A 227 24.45 -13.62 11.32
C LYS A 227 24.02 -12.96 10.02
N LEU A 228 24.06 -11.63 9.93
CA LEU A 228 23.60 -10.84 8.78
C LEU A 228 24.69 -10.61 7.72
N GLN A 229 25.49 -11.64 7.44
CA GLN A 229 26.59 -11.59 6.47
C GLN A 229 26.15 -11.05 5.10
N GLY A 230 26.84 -10.00 4.65
CA GLY A 230 26.66 -9.36 3.36
C GLY A 230 25.53 -8.32 3.30
N MET A 231 24.80 -8.08 4.39
CA MET A 231 23.83 -6.98 4.48
C MET A 231 24.53 -5.71 4.94
N ASN A 232 24.28 -4.57 4.28
CA ASN A 232 24.72 -3.27 4.76
C ASN A 232 23.70 -2.69 5.73
N VAL A 233 23.80 -3.05 7.01
CA VAL A 233 22.87 -2.60 8.05
C VAL A 233 23.32 -1.25 8.63
N ARG A 234 22.38 -0.31 8.73
CA ARG A 234 22.58 1.03 9.28
C ARG A 234 21.51 1.29 10.34
N LEU A 235 21.91 1.78 11.52
CA LEU A 235 20.98 2.19 12.56
C LEU A 235 20.69 3.67 12.43
N CYS A 236 19.44 4.05 12.30
CA CYS A 236 19.01 5.43 12.11
C CYS A 236 18.22 5.92 13.32
N ASN A 237 18.70 6.96 14.00
CA ASN A 237 18.05 7.49 15.19
C ASN A 237 17.08 8.61 14.79
N LEU A 238 15.78 8.36 15.03
CA LEU A 238 14.70 9.31 14.78
C LEU A 238 14.85 10.62 15.54
N MET A 239 15.55 10.61 16.67
CA MET A 239 15.78 11.78 17.51
C MET A 239 16.92 12.66 16.98
N ASN A 240 17.74 12.17 16.05
CA ASN A 240 18.87 12.90 15.50
C ASN A 240 18.47 13.85 14.35
N ALA A 241 17.21 13.86 13.93
CA ALA A 241 16.75 14.83 12.92
C ALA A 241 15.40 15.47 13.27
N ASP A 242 15.36 16.78 13.06
CA ASP A 242 14.30 17.63 13.58
C ASP A 242 13.03 17.44 12.77
N GLY A 243 11.90 17.28 13.45
CA GLY A 243 10.58 17.18 12.81
C GLY A 243 10.28 15.86 12.10
N ILE A 244 11.22 14.89 12.06
CA ILE A 244 10.96 13.55 11.51
C ILE A 244 9.99 12.77 12.40
N TRP A 245 10.23 12.80 13.71
CA TRP A 245 9.45 12.05 14.70
C TRP A 245 8.68 12.97 15.63
N GLY A 246 7.48 12.55 16.00
CA GLY A 246 6.57 13.37 16.81
C GLY A 246 5.56 14.17 15.99
N PRO A 247 4.63 14.85 16.68
CA PRO A 247 3.60 15.68 16.06
C PRO A 247 4.20 16.91 15.35
N PRO A 248 3.58 17.40 14.26
CA PRO A 248 4.02 18.64 13.63
C PRO A 248 3.79 19.82 14.59
N PRO A 249 4.53 20.94 14.45
CA PRO A 249 4.35 22.11 15.28
C PRO A 249 2.89 22.58 15.33
N GLY A 250 2.35 22.76 16.54
CA GLY A 250 0.97 23.22 16.75
C GLY A 250 -0.11 22.13 16.63
N ALA A 251 0.23 20.87 16.36
CA ALA A 251 -0.74 19.79 16.35
C ALA A 251 -1.38 19.55 17.71
N ILE A 252 -2.69 19.26 17.69
CA ILE A 252 -3.42 18.82 18.88
C ILE A 252 -3.18 17.33 19.03
N VAL A 253 -2.59 16.91 20.15
CA VAL A 253 -2.33 15.49 20.44
C VAL A 253 -3.18 15.05 21.62
N PRO A 254 -4.39 14.48 21.36
CA PRO A 254 -5.20 13.94 22.44
C PRO A 254 -4.43 12.83 23.17
N PRO A 255 -4.48 12.78 24.51
CA PRO A 255 -3.90 11.67 25.27
C PRO A 255 -4.64 10.36 24.95
N LYS A 256 -4.00 9.23 25.26
CA LYS A 256 -4.64 7.92 25.20
C LYS A 256 -5.88 7.94 26.08
N SER A 257 -7.01 7.50 25.52
CA SER A 257 -8.31 7.48 26.20
C SER A 257 -9.17 6.32 25.70
N LYS A 258 -10.32 6.08 26.31
CA LYS A 258 -11.26 5.06 25.80
C LYS A 258 -11.72 5.34 24.36
N LYS A 259 -11.79 6.62 23.96
CA LYS A 259 -12.15 7.05 22.59
C LYS A 259 -10.96 7.07 21.63
N MET A 260 -9.74 7.09 22.17
CA MET A 260 -8.48 7.06 21.42
C MET A 260 -7.54 6.06 22.10
N PRO A 261 -7.76 4.74 21.92
CA PRO A 261 -7.03 3.72 22.66
C PRO A 261 -5.56 3.60 22.23
N TRP A 262 -5.19 4.20 21.11
CA TRP A 262 -3.86 4.12 20.53
C TRP A 262 -2.87 5.08 21.20
N ALA A 263 -1.63 4.61 21.39
CA ALA A 263 -0.56 5.42 21.98
C ALA A 263 -0.15 6.58 21.05
N VAL A 264 0.53 7.58 21.62
CA VAL A 264 1.16 8.65 20.84
C VAL A 264 2.23 8.08 19.90
N GLY A 265 3.05 7.13 20.38
CA GLY A 265 4.10 6.48 19.57
C GLY A 265 3.55 5.85 18.29
N TYR A 266 2.40 5.14 18.37
CA TYR A 266 1.76 4.57 17.18
C TYR A 266 1.32 5.64 16.17
N ARG A 267 0.86 6.81 16.65
CA ARG A 267 0.47 7.94 15.78
C ARG A 267 1.69 8.63 15.18
N ASN A 268 2.82 8.67 15.91
CA ASN A 268 4.10 9.09 15.35
C ASN A 268 4.59 8.14 14.27
N MET A 269 4.45 6.82 14.45
CA MET A 269 4.77 5.83 13.41
C MET A 269 3.94 6.08 12.15
N ILE A 270 2.63 6.30 12.29
CA ILE A 270 1.75 6.65 11.16
C ILE A 270 2.28 7.89 10.44
N ARG A 271 2.63 8.96 11.18
CA ARG A 271 3.18 10.17 10.58
C ARG A 271 4.52 9.93 9.91
N PHE A 272 5.40 9.13 10.52
CA PHE A 272 6.71 8.81 9.96
C PHE A 272 6.59 8.15 8.59
N TYR A 273 5.87 7.03 8.51
CA TYR A 273 5.69 6.31 7.25
C TYR A 273 4.74 7.00 6.27
N GLY A 274 3.78 7.78 6.77
CA GLY A 274 2.82 8.50 5.92
C GLY A 274 3.38 9.78 5.32
N VAL A 275 4.25 10.48 6.05
CA VAL A 275 4.58 11.89 5.79
C VAL A 275 6.08 12.14 5.74
N THR A 276 6.81 11.89 6.83
CA THR A 276 8.14 12.50 7.00
C THR A 276 9.26 11.70 6.35
N ILE A 277 9.10 10.38 6.21
CA ILE A 277 10.14 9.50 5.68
C ILE A 277 10.61 9.88 4.26
N TRP A 278 9.74 10.46 3.43
CA TRP A 278 10.07 10.77 2.03
C TRP A 278 11.16 11.83 1.87
N ASN A 279 11.09 12.90 2.68
CA ASN A 279 12.11 13.95 2.67
C ASN A 279 13.45 13.37 3.13
N VAL A 280 13.40 12.58 4.21
CA VAL A 280 14.59 12.01 4.85
C VAL A 280 15.31 11.05 3.92
N LEU A 281 14.58 10.15 3.27
CA LEU A 281 15.19 9.23 2.30
C LEU A 281 15.74 9.96 1.08
N SER A 282 15.06 11.02 0.62
CA SER A 282 15.56 11.87 -0.47
C SER A 282 16.84 12.62 -0.09
N GLU A 283 16.92 13.15 1.13
CA GLU A 283 18.12 13.83 1.66
C GLU A 283 19.30 12.86 1.86
N LEU A 284 19.02 11.62 2.24
CA LEU A 284 19.99 10.54 2.27
C LEU A 284 20.32 10.00 0.85
N GLY A 285 19.63 10.49 -0.18
CA GLY A 285 19.85 10.20 -1.60
C GLY A 285 19.35 8.83 -2.07
N TYR A 286 18.34 8.25 -1.41
CA TYR A 286 17.74 7.00 -1.84
C TYR A 286 16.71 7.24 -2.95
N ASP A 287 16.75 6.39 -3.98
CA ASP A 287 15.83 6.44 -5.13
C ASP A 287 14.57 5.62 -4.86
N TYR A 288 14.74 4.46 -4.20
CA TYR A 288 13.65 3.56 -3.85
C TYR A 288 13.72 3.13 -2.39
N MET A 289 12.53 2.87 -1.84
CA MET A 289 12.32 2.36 -0.50
C MET A 289 11.54 1.05 -0.56
N MET A 290 11.94 0.07 0.22
CA MET A 290 11.11 -1.07 0.60
C MET A 290 10.80 -0.98 2.09
N ARG A 291 9.52 -0.85 2.45
CA ARG A 291 9.10 -0.93 3.85
C ARG A 291 8.93 -2.38 4.29
N LEU A 292 9.40 -2.67 5.49
CA LEU A 292 9.06 -3.85 6.27
C LEU A 292 8.81 -3.45 7.73
N ASP A 293 7.70 -3.89 8.30
CA ASP A 293 7.48 -3.78 9.75
C ASP A 293 8.34 -4.82 10.51
N ASP A 294 8.59 -4.61 11.80
CA ASP A 294 9.49 -5.42 12.64
C ASP A 294 8.93 -6.82 13.01
N ASP A 295 7.74 -7.16 12.54
CA ASP A 295 7.13 -8.49 12.61
C ASP A 295 6.83 -9.09 11.20
N SER A 296 7.47 -8.51 10.18
CA SER A 296 7.38 -8.94 8.77
C SER A 296 8.35 -10.07 8.44
N ASN A 297 7.89 -11.09 7.73
CA ASN A 297 8.67 -12.27 7.37
C ASN A 297 8.33 -12.72 5.95
N PHE A 298 9.35 -12.94 5.13
CA PHE A 298 9.23 -13.66 3.87
C PHE A 298 9.23 -15.17 4.12
N MET A 299 8.25 -15.86 3.56
CA MET A 299 8.04 -17.30 3.77
C MET A 299 8.52 -18.15 2.59
N SER A 300 8.81 -17.50 1.47
CA SER A 300 9.26 -18.12 0.22
C SER A 300 10.44 -17.36 -0.38
N PRO A 301 11.32 -18.03 -1.14
CA PRO A 301 12.42 -17.37 -1.82
C PRO A 301 11.94 -16.34 -2.85
N ILE A 302 12.65 -15.22 -2.94
CA ILE A 302 12.42 -14.16 -3.92
C ILE A 302 13.67 -14.10 -4.83
N PRO A 303 13.59 -14.62 -6.07
CA PRO A 303 14.77 -14.84 -6.90
C PRO A 303 15.26 -13.62 -7.69
N TYR A 304 14.58 -12.47 -7.58
CA TYR A 304 14.87 -11.23 -8.31
C TYR A 304 14.98 -10.04 -7.36
N ASN A 305 15.45 -8.91 -7.88
CA ASN A 305 15.46 -7.64 -7.18
C ASN A 305 14.13 -6.90 -7.38
N MET A 306 13.38 -6.67 -6.30
CA MET A 306 12.08 -6.00 -6.33
C MET A 306 12.19 -4.51 -6.71
N PHE A 307 13.33 -3.87 -6.42
CA PHE A 307 13.59 -2.50 -6.87
C PHE A 307 13.73 -2.44 -8.40
N ASP A 308 14.46 -3.40 -8.99
CA ASP A 308 14.59 -3.51 -10.44
C ASP A 308 13.26 -3.88 -11.10
N ALA A 309 12.42 -4.68 -10.44
CA ALA A 309 11.07 -4.95 -10.94
C ALA A 309 10.23 -3.67 -11.09
N LEU A 310 10.31 -2.74 -10.13
CA LEU A 310 9.67 -1.42 -10.26
C LEU A 310 10.28 -0.62 -11.40
N ARG A 311 11.61 -0.49 -11.45
CA ARG A 311 12.32 0.26 -12.50
C ARG A 311 11.96 -0.23 -13.89
N ASN A 312 12.04 -1.55 -14.11
CA ASN A 312 11.81 -2.18 -15.41
C ASN A 312 10.37 -2.00 -15.91
N GLN A 313 9.40 -1.88 -15.01
CA GLN A 313 8.00 -1.63 -15.35
C GLN A 313 7.64 -0.14 -15.37
N ASN A 314 8.59 0.74 -15.07
CA ASN A 314 8.34 2.15 -14.79
C ASN A 314 7.22 2.34 -13.75
N ALA A 315 7.20 1.47 -12.73
CA ALA A 315 6.25 1.50 -11.64
C ALA A 315 6.75 2.38 -10.49
N VAL A 316 5.82 3.04 -9.80
CA VAL A 316 6.10 3.95 -8.68
C VAL A 316 5.76 3.33 -7.33
N TYR A 317 4.91 2.30 -7.32
CA TYR A 317 4.45 1.65 -6.11
C TYR A 317 4.25 0.15 -6.31
N GLY A 318 4.73 -0.64 -5.37
CA GLY A 318 4.65 -2.09 -5.33
C GLY A 318 4.09 -2.54 -4.00
N TYR A 319 3.17 -3.51 -4.00
CA TYR A 319 2.56 -4.02 -2.78
C TYR A 319 2.30 -5.53 -2.88
N ARG A 320 2.09 -6.16 -1.72
CA ARG A 320 1.87 -7.60 -1.65
C ARG A 320 0.44 -7.96 -1.26
N GLN A 321 -0.11 -7.28 -0.25
CA GLN A 321 -1.40 -7.59 0.32
C GLN A 321 -2.33 -6.37 0.26
N GLU A 322 -3.62 -6.63 0.11
CA GLU A 322 -4.66 -5.64 0.39
C GLU A 322 -5.25 -5.91 1.77
N SER A 323 -5.55 -4.85 2.51
CA SER A 323 -6.25 -4.92 3.79
C SER A 323 -7.50 -4.08 3.75
N GLN A 324 -8.53 -4.53 4.47
CA GLN A 324 -9.70 -3.73 4.70
C GLN A 324 -9.42 -2.75 5.84
N GLU A 325 -9.23 -1.48 5.51
CA GLU A 325 -9.08 -0.43 6.51
C GLU A 325 -9.92 0.78 6.14
N CYS A 326 -10.58 1.33 7.15
CA CYS A 326 -11.44 2.50 7.02
C CYS A 326 -10.81 3.64 7.81
N GLY A 327 -10.71 4.80 7.18
CA GLY A 327 -10.48 6.04 7.91
C GLY A 327 -11.65 6.41 8.81
N SER A 328 -11.42 7.43 9.61
CA SER A 328 -12.42 8.13 10.39
C SER A 328 -13.52 8.68 9.49
N LYS A 329 -14.64 9.06 10.11
CA LYS A 329 -15.73 9.77 9.41
C LYS A 329 -15.29 11.12 8.82
N LYS A 330 -14.11 11.63 9.19
CA LYS A 330 -13.54 12.89 8.69
C LYS A 330 -12.61 12.67 7.50
N PHE A 331 -12.10 11.46 7.30
CA PHE A 331 -11.20 11.14 6.18
C PHE A 331 -11.86 11.36 4.83
N SER A 332 -13.03 10.75 4.57
CA SER A 332 -13.72 10.91 3.27
C SER A 332 -14.05 12.38 2.97
N PRO A 333 -14.66 13.17 3.88
CA PRO A 333 -14.87 14.60 3.63
C PRO A 333 -13.58 15.40 3.41
N PHE A 334 -12.47 15.01 4.06
CA PHE A 334 -11.17 15.60 3.80
C PHE A 334 -10.71 15.33 2.36
N MET A 335 -10.79 14.07 1.91
CA MET A 335 -10.44 13.67 0.55
C MET A 335 -11.32 14.35 -0.49
N ASP A 336 -12.64 14.39 -0.30
CA ASP A 336 -13.59 15.02 -1.23
C ASP A 336 -13.28 16.51 -1.42
N ARG A 337 -13.00 17.22 -0.32
CA ARG A 337 -12.59 18.64 -0.38
C ARG A 337 -11.28 18.80 -1.12
N PHE A 338 -10.31 17.92 -0.89
CA PHE A 338 -9.00 17.97 -1.56
C PHE A 338 -9.15 17.74 -3.07
N ILE A 339 -9.86 16.68 -3.47
CA ILE A 339 -10.11 16.32 -4.88
C ILE A 339 -10.84 17.46 -5.59
N LYS A 340 -11.94 17.95 -5.00
CA LYS A 340 -12.73 19.05 -5.57
C LYS A 340 -11.92 20.34 -5.72
N LYS A 341 -11.19 20.73 -4.67
CA LYS A 341 -10.40 21.97 -4.67
C LYS A 341 -9.29 21.96 -5.72
N ASN A 342 -8.64 20.82 -5.91
CA ASN A 342 -7.51 20.68 -6.82
C ASN A 342 -7.91 20.13 -8.20
N LYS A 343 -9.22 19.96 -8.47
CA LYS A 343 -9.78 19.46 -9.73
C LYS A 343 -9.15 18.13 -10.18
N ILE A 344 -8.93 17.21 -9.24
CA ILE A 344 -8.26 15.94 -9.50
C ILE A 344 -9.24 14.96 -10.15
N VAL A 345 -8.81 14.30 -11.21
CA VAL A 345 -9.49 13.13 -11.80
C VAL A 345 -8.75 11.88 -11.32
N PRO A 346 -9.38 10.99 -10.53
CA PRO A 346 -8.73 9.77 -10.07
C PRO A 346 -8.27 8.88 -11.23
N LYS A 347 -7.06 8.34 -11.14
CA LYS A 347 -6.49 7.46 -12.17
C LYS A 347 -6.89 5.99 -12.00
N HIS A 348 -7.12 5.53 -10.78
CA HIS A 348 -7.56 4.16 -10.49
C HIS A 348 -9.08 4.06 -10.36
N GLY A 349 -9.79 4.10 -11.48
CA GLY A 349 -11.26 4.03 -11.49
C GLY A 349 -11.91 5.13 -10.64
N ALA A 350 -13.24 5.16 -10.62
CA ALA A 350 -13.92 6.09 -9.75
C ALA A 350 -13.66 5.68 -8.28
N ILE A 351 -13.10 6.58 -7.48
CA ILE A 351 -13.26 6.56 -6.02
C ILE A 351 -14.70 7.02 -5.74
N GLU A 352 -15.67 6.29 -6.28
CA GLU A 352 -17.09 6.60 -6.13
C GLU A 352 -17.57 6.04 -4.80
N GLY A 353 -18.13 6.93 -3.98
CA GLY A 353 -18.58 6.64 -2.62
C GLY A 353 -17.52 6.93 -1.55
N SER A 354 -17.97 7.06 -0.30
CA SER A 354 -17.08 7.27 0.84
C SER A 354 -16.00 6.19 0.86
N TYR A 355 -14.75 6.57 1.15
CA TYR A 355 -13.61 5.65 1.32
C TYR A 355 -13.97 4.44 2.19
N CYS A 356 -14.90 4.62 3.12
CA CYS A 356 -15.34 3.58 4.05
C CYS A 356 -16.67 2.90 3.65
N ASP A 357 -17.44 3.47 2.71
CA ASP A 357 -18.79 3.02 2.36
C ASP A 357 -18.89 2.37 0.99
N SER A 358 -17.97 2.66 0.07
CA SER A 358 -17.91 1.91 -1.19
C SER A 358 -17.24 0.55 -0.96
N LYS A 359 -17.82 -0.51 -1.52
CA LYS A 359 -17.24 -1.87 -1.47
C LYS A 359 -15.80 -1.91 -2.02
N ILE A 360 -15.43 -0.93 -2.85
CA ILE A 360 -14.13 -0.79 -3.50
C ILE A 360 -13.17 0.14 -2.72
N GLY A 361 -13.70 1.15 -2.01
CA GLY A 361 -12.92 2.10 -1.21
C GLY A 361 -12.34 1.51 0.08
N ARG A 362 -12.97 0.45 0.60
CA ARG A 362 -12.57 -0.24 1.84
C ARG A 362 -11.23 -0.95 1.77
N PHE A 363 -10.73 -1.27 0.58
CA PHE A 363 -9.48 -2.00 0.41
C PHE A 363 -8.33 -1.05 0.07
N GLY A 364 -7.34 -1.05 0.96
CA GLY A 364 -6.08 -0.35 0.76
C GLY A 364 -4.90 -1.28 0.60
N TYR A 365 -3.81 -0.76 0.06
CA TYR A 365 -2.54 -1.48 -0.07
C TYR A 365 -1.94 -1.62 1.33
N TYR A 366 -1.88 -2.86 1.84
CA TYR A 366 -1.38 -3.14 3.17
C TYR A 366 0.12 -2.90 3.22
N ASN A 367 0.50 -1.72 3.68
CA ASN A 367 1.81 -1.12 3.46
C ASN A 367 2.86 -1.49 4.51
N ASN A 368 2.54 -2.41 5.44
CA ASN A 368 3.57 -3.08 6.24
C ASN A 368 4.60 -3.83 5.38
N PHE A 369 4.23 -4.15 4.14
CA PHE A 369 5.14 -4.36 3.03
C PHE A 369 4.77 -3.42 1.88
N SER A 370 5.74 -2.63 1.40
CA SER A 370 5.61 -1.89 0.15
C SER A 370 6.99 -1.64 -0.46
N VAL A 371 7.05 -1.43 -1.77
CA VAL A 371 8.23 -0.95 -2.49
C VAL A 371 7.82 0.29 -3.27
N THR A 372 8.56 1.40 -3.20
CA THR A 372 8.13 2.64 -3.85
C THR A 372 9.30 3.52 -4.28
N LYS A 373 9.08 4.30 -5.34
CA LYS A 373 10.00 5.32 -5.82
C LYS A 373 9.92 6.56 -4.92
N VAL A 374 11.00 6.91 -4.24
CA VAL A 374 11.04 8.03 -3.26
C VAL A 374 10.69 9.35 -3.93
N SER A 375 11.24 9.62 -5.11
CA SER A 375 11.01 10.89 -5.83
C SER A 375 9.56 11.12 -6.24
N TRP A 376 8.76 10.07 -6.40
CA TRP A 376 7.35 10.18 -6.78
C TRP A 376 6.50 10.85 -5.69
N TRP A 377 6.84 10.62 -4.42
CA TRP A 377 6.19 11.28 -3.28
C TRP A 377 6.45 12.78 -3.22
N HIS A 378 7.47 13.27 -3.93
CA HIS A 378 7.81 14.69 -4.07
C HIS A 378 7.18 15.35 -5.29
N GLU A 379 6.43 14.62 -6.11
CA GLU A 379 5.67 15.23 -7.20
C GLU A 379 4.61 16.21 -6.66
N PRO A 380 4.28 17.27 -7.40
CA PRO A 380 3.52 18.40 -6.85
C PRO A 380 2.18 18.02 -6.19
N LEU A 381 1.40 17.12 -6.79
CA LEU A 381 0.09 16.72 -6.26
C LEU A 381 0.19 15.66 -5.14
N PRO A 382 0.97 14.57 -5.27
CA PRO A 382 1.27 13.67 -4.16
C PRO A 382 1.79 14.41 -2.92
N ALA A 383 2.82 15.23 -3.06
CA ALA A 383 3.42 15.99 -1.96
C ALA A 383 2.41 16.95 -1.32
N LEU A 384 1.58 17.62 -2.14
CA LEU A 384 0.52 18.51 -1.63
C LEU A 384 -0.52 17.74 -0.80
N LEU A 385 -0.95 16.56 -1.22
CA LEU A 385 -1.89 15.74 -0.45
C LEU A 385 -1.29 15.29 0.87
N VAL A 386 -0.08 14.74 0.85
CA VAL A 386 0.65 14.30 2.06
C VAL A 386 0.80 15.45 3.05
N ARG A 387 1.23 16.63 2.59
CA ARG A 387 1.34 17.83 3.44
C ARG A 387 -0.01 18.26 4.01
N LYS A 388 -1.06 18.33 3.18
CA LYS A 388 -2.40 18.73 3.64
C LYS A 388 -3.00 17.73 4.63
N PHE A 389 -2.64 16.46 4.51
CA PHE A 389 -3.04 15.43 5.46
C PHE A 389 -2.31 15.60 6.81
N ASP A 390 -1.01 15.88 6.82
CA ASP A 390 -0.25 16.19 8.05
C ASP A 390 -0.84 17.43 8.76
N GLU A 391 -1.08 18.51 8.01
CA GLU A 391 -1.70 19.75 8.50
C GLU A 391 -3.12 19.55 9.05
N SER A 392 -3.85 18.54 8.59
CA SER A 392 -5.23 18.27 9.01
C SER A 392 -5.33 17.74 10.45
N ASN A 393 -4.20 17.27 10.99
CA ASN A 393 -4.08 16.65 12.31
C ASN A 393 -4.90 15.36 12.51
N LEU A 394 -5.47 14.79 11.43
CA LEU A 394 -6.31 13.58 11.47
C LEU A 394 -5.53 12.34 11.95
N ILE A 395 -4.23 12.28 11.71
CA ILE A 395 -3.34 11.26 12.27
C ILE A 395 -3.46 11.23 13.81
N TYR A 396 -3.45 12.40 14.45
CA TYR A 396 -3.44 12.51 15.90
C TYR A 396 -4.83 12.49 16.51
N THR A 397 -5.82 13.11 15.86
CA THR A 397 -7.17 13.26 16.42
C THR A 397 -8.11 12.11 16.11
N ASP A 398 -7.85 11.36 15.04
CA ASP A 398 -8.78 10.34 14.53
C ASP A 398 -8.10 9.01 14.15
N ARG A 399 -6.76 8.93 14.25
CA ARG A 399 -5.95 7.75 13.86
C ARG A 399 -6.17 7.36 12.39
N ASP A 400 -6.27 8.37 11.52
CA ASP A 400 -6.25 8.11 10.08
C ASP A 400 -4.84 7.64 9.69
N GLY A 401 -4.73 6.35 9.36
CA GLY A 401 -3.47 5.64 9.17
C GLY A 401 -2.75 5.96 7.86
N ASP A 402 -1.49 5.58 7.81
CA ASP A 402 -0.63 5.69 6.64
C ASP A 402 -1.07 4.76 5.51
N LEU A 403 -1.65 3.59 5.82
CA LEU A 403 -2.25 2.68 4.84
C LEU A 403 -3.29 3.37 3.95
N ILE A 404 -4.27 4.04 4.57
CA ILE A 404 -5.35 4.72 3.83
C ILE A 404 -4.84 5.96 3.10
N LEU A 405 -3.85 6.66 3.67
CA LEU A 405 -3.17 7.77 3.00
C LEU A 405 -2.42 7.29 1.75
N HIS A 406 -1.54 6.29 1.88
CA HIS A 406 -0.77 5.73 0.76
C HIS A 406 -1.68 5.23 -0.34
N THR A 407 -2.72 4.49 0.04
CA THR A 407 -3.76 4.03 -0.89
C THR A 407 -4.41 5.19 -1.63
N ALA A 408 -4.70 6.29 -0.92
CA ALA A 408 -5.30 7.47 -1.53
C ALA A 408 -4.37 8.16 -2.52
N VAL A 409 -3.11 8.39 -2.12
CA VAL A 409 -2.09 9.01 -2.98
C VAL A 409 -1.90 8.16 -4.25
N VAL A 410 -1.72 6.84 -4.09
CA VAL A 410 -1.51 5.93 -5.24
C VAL A 410 -2.74 5.89 -6.15
N LYS A 411 -3.94 5.67 -5.63
CA LYS A 411 -5.15 5.58 -6.47
C LYS A 411 -5.49 6.89 -7.18
N LEU A 412 -5.14 8.04 -6.59
CA LEU A 412 -5.37 9.34 -7.21
C LEU A 412 -4.32 9.69 -8.28
N PHE A 413 -3.05 9.33 -8.08
CA PHE A 413 -1.95 9.92 -8.85
C PHE A 413 -1.07 8.95 -9.64
N ALA A 414 -1.07 7.65 -9.32
CA ALA A 414 -0.41 6.64 -10.15
C ALA A 414 -1.37 6.13 -11.23
N GLU A 415 -0.86 5.80 -12.41
CA GLU A 415 -1.62 5.01 -13.38
C GLU A 415 -1.71 3.55 -12.93
N PRO A 416 -2.76 2.80 -13.29
CA PRO A 416 -2.85 1.38 -12.94
C PRO A 416 -1.63 0.53 -13.33
N LYS A 417 -0.98 0.85 -14.47
CA LYS A 417 0.25 0.18 -14.93
C LYS A 417 1.50 0.53 -14.11
N GLU A 418 1.46 1.62 -13.34
CA GLU A 418 2.56 2.08 -12.49
C GLU A 418 2.48 1.47 -11.08
N VAL A 419 1.50 0.58 -10.84
CA VAL A 419 1.29 -0.11 -9.56
C VAL A 419 1.47 -1.60 -9.73
N LEU A 420 2.47 -2.17 -9.06
CA LEU A 420 2.82 -3.58 -9.14
C LEU A 420 2.27 -4.35 -7.93
N LYS A 421 1.52 -5.42 -8.18
CA LYS A 421 1.15 -6.39 -7.15
C LYS A 421 2.07 -7.60 -7.25
N TYR A 422 2.82 -7.87 -6.18
CA TYR A 422 3.60 -9.10 -6.07
C TYR A 422 2.68 -10.27 -5.75
N VAL A 423 2.78 -11.35 -6.51
CA VAL A 423 1.87 -12.51 -6.41
C VAL A 423 2.62 -13.84 -6.36
N ASP A 424 3.93 -13.82 -6.51
CA ASP A 424 4.83 -14.94 -6.79
C ASP A 424 5.62 -15.42 -5.58
N TRP A 425 5.35 -14.85 -4.40
CA TRP A 425 5.96 -15.27 -3.13
C TRP A 425 5.02 -15.06 -1.94
N THR A 426 5.29 -15.76 -0.84
CA THR A 426 4.48 -15.73 0.37
C THR A 426 5.09 -14.81 1.44
N TYR A 427 4.21 -14.04 2.06
CA TYR A 427 4.54 -13.03 3.06
C TYR A 427 3.77 -13.28 4.35
N ALA A 428 4.38 -13.05 5.50
CA ALA A 428 3.71 -13.06 6.79
C ALA A 428 4.01 -11.76 7.53
N HIS A 429 2.98 -11.17 8.10
CA HIS A 429 3.10 -10.07 9.05
C HIS A 429 2.29 -10.48 10.26
N VAL A 430 2.96 -10.79 11.38
CA VAL A 430 2.31 -11.51 12.48
C VAL A 430 2.76 -10.97 13.83
N THR A 431 1.81 -10.39 14.53
CA THR A 431 2.00 -9.92 15.89
C THR A 431 1.61 -11.02 16.88
N VAL A 432 2.55 -11.41 17.74
CA VAL A 432 2.35 -12.41 18.81
C VAL A 432 2.49 -11.74 20.17
N ASN A 433 1.45 -11.79 20.99
CA ASN A 433 1.51 -11.32 22.38
C ASN A 433 1.35 -12.50 23.33
N HIS A 434 2.27 -12.68 24.27
CA HIS A 434 2.29 -13.80 25.22
C HIS A 434 2.11 -15.18 24.57
N GLY A 435 2.81 -15.42 23.47
CA GLY A 435 2.68 -16.68 22.71
C GLY A 435 1.31 -16.87 22.03
N THR A 436 0.49 -15.82 21.96
CA THR A 436 -0.80 -15.83 21.29
C THR A 436 -0.75 -14.93 20.06
N PHE A 437 -1.16 -15.47 18.92
CA PHE A 437 -1.39 -14.68 17.71
C PHE A 437 -2.50 -13.64 17.96
N VAL A 438 -2.18 -12.35 17.87
CA VAL A 438 -3.15 -11.26 18.12
C VAL A 438 -3.58 -10.60 16.81
N TRP A 439 -2.62 -10.29 15.93
CA TRP A 439 -2.87 -9.54 14.70
C TRP A 439 -2.04 -10.04 13.54
N GLY A 440 -2.49 -9.71 12.33
CA GLY A 440 -1.78 -9.98 11.10
C GLY A 440 -2.28 -11.20 10.34
N GLY A 441 -1.39 -11.88 9.62
CA GLY A 441 -1.70 -13.07 8.85
C GLY A 441 -0.60 -13.46 7.87
N VAL A 442 -0.88 -14.51 7.10
CA VAL A 442 -0.04 -14.97 5.99
C VAL A 442 -0.77 -14.64 4.69
N SER A 443 -0.06 -14.00 3.77
CA SER A 443 -0.50 -13.74 2.40
C SER A 443 0.23 -14.72 1.49
N PHE A 444 -0.48 -15.75 1.04
CA PHE A 444 0.03 -16.77 0.11
C PHE A 444 0.14 -16.21 -1.31
N GLY A 445 1.26 -16.46 -1.98
CA GLY A 445 1.44 -16.05 -3.37
C GLY A 445 0.61 -16.93 -4.28
N THR A 446 -0.21 -16.33 -5.15
CA THR A 446 -1.00 -17.10 -6.12
C THR A 446 -0.17 -17.73 -7.22
N GLU A 447 1.06 -17.22 -7.42
CA GLU A 447 2.05 -17.71 -8.38
C GLU A 447 3.33 -18.19 -7.67
N ASP A 448 3.26 -18.34 -6.34
CA ASP A 448 4.36 -18.92 -5.57
C ASP A 448 4.52 -20.39 -5.94
N GLN A 449 5.77 -20.80 -6.21
CA GLN A 449 6.08 -22.16 -6.66
C GLN A 449 5.93 -23.19 -5.56
N ASP A 450 6.06 -22.77 -4.29
CA ASP A 450 5.77 -23.64 -3.16
C ASP A 450 4.24 -23.86 -3.10
N ASN A 451 3.80 -25.08 -2.82
CA ASN A 451 2.36 -25.31 -2.64
C ASN A 451 1.86 -24.78 -1.27
N GLU A 452 0.56 -24.55 -1.13
CA GLU A 452 -0.05 -24.02 0.10
C GLU A 452 0.28 -24.86 1.34
N GLU A 453 0.42 -26.18 1.20
CA GLU A 453 0.78 -27.10 2.29
C GLU A 453 2.21 -26.84 2.78
N GLN A 454 3.18 -26.69 1.87
CA GLN A 454 4.56 -26.38 2.20
C GLN A 454 4.68 -25.01 2.85
N GLN A 455 3.96 -24.01 2.34
CA GLN A 455 3.92 -22.66 2.91
C GLN A 455 3.32 -22.69 4.32
N THR A 456 2.22 -23.41 4.52
CA THR A 456 1.58 -23.59 5.82
C THR A 456 2.49 -24.33 6.81
N ALA A 457 3.19 -25.38 6.36
CA ALA A 457 4.14 -26.12 7.16
C ALA A 457 5.34 -25.25 7.59
N ARG A 458 5.87 -24.42 6.68
CA ARG A 458 6.93 -23.44 7.01
C ARG A 458 6.44 -22.42 8.02
N PHE A 459 5.22 -21.90 7.86
CA PHE A 459 4.62 -20.97 8.82
C PHE A 459 4.48 -21.60 10.22
N HIS A 460 3.94 -22.81 10.31
CA HIS A 460 3.84 -23.51 11.59
C HIS A 460 5.20 -23.81 12.22
N LYS A 461 6.17 -24.24 11.41
CA LYS A 461 7.55 -24.47 11.87
C LYS A 461 8.17 -23.19 12.40
N TRP A 462 8.04 -22.08 11.67
CA TRP A 462 8.52 -20.76 12.08
C TRP A 462 7.85 -20.31 13.39
N MET A 463 6.52 -20.39 13.50
CA MET A 463 5.78 -20.06 14.73
C MET A 463 6.22 -20.93 15.92
N ALA A 464 6.46 -22.22 15.70
CA ALA A 464 6.90 -23.13 16.75
C ALA A 464 8.34 -22.86 17.19
N GLN A 465 9.24 -22.56 16.25
CA GLN A 465 10.65 -22.28 16.53
C GLN A 465 10.83 -20.95 17.26
N ARG A 466 10.14 -19.90 16.81
CA ARG A 466 10.31 -18.55 17.33
C ARG A 466 9.57 -18.32 18.64
N TRP A 467 8.33 -18.82 18.74
CA TRP A 467 7.44 -18.49 19.86
C TRP A 467 7.14 -19.69 20.76
N GLY A 468 7.73 -20.86 20.49
CA GLY A 468 7.43 -22.08 21.24
C GLY A 468 6.00 -22.59 21.06
N ILE A 469 5.23 -22.04 20.11
CA ILE A 469 3.82 -22.36 19.89
C ILE A 469 3.73 -23.69 19.14
N ARG A 470 3.60 -24.81 19.87
CA ARG A 470 3.46 -26.15 19.28
C ARG A 470 2.00 -26.53 19.01
N GLY A 471 1.65 -26.69 17.74
CA GLY A 471 0.83 -27.77 17.16
C GLY A 471 -0.57 -28.18 17.66
N LYS A 472 -1.10 -27.69 18.80
CA LYS A 472 -2.49 -28.03 19.23
C LYS A 472 -3.39 -26.81 19.49
N GLY A 473 -2.81 -25.63 19.73
CA GLY A 473 -3.57 -24.38 19.93
C GLY A 473 -3.89 -23.62 18.63
N VAL A 474 -3.08 -23.80 17.59
CA VAL A 474 -3.27 -23.14 16.28
C VAL A 474 -4.38 -23.82 15.45
N THR A 475 -4.71 -25.07 15.78
CA THR A 475 -5.78 -25.86 15.14
C THR A 475 -7.10 -25.85 15.94
N GLY A 476 -7.11 -25.34 17.19
CA GLY A 476 -8.20 -25.52 18.17
C GLY A 476 -9.34 -24.49 18.10
N LYS A 477 -9.06 -23.25 17.69
CA LYS A 477 -10.03 -22.52 16.86
C LYS A 477 -9.65 -22.94 15.45
N LYS A 478 -10.51 -23.65 14.72
CA LYS A 478 -10.31 -23.86 13.28
C LYS A 478 -9.78 -22.53 12.73
N ILE A 479 -8.57 -22.52 12.19
CA ILE A 479 -8.22 -21.58 11.14
C ILE A 479 -9.20 -21.95 10.03
N ALA A 480 -10.42 -21.45 10.16
CA ALA A 480 -11.45 -21.66 9.17
C ALA A 480 -10.98 -20.79 8.03
N HIS A 481 -10.26 -21.44 7.12
CA HIS A 481 -10.11 -21.11 5.73
C HIS A 481 -11.51 -20.78 5.16
N LYS A 482 -12.03 -19.59 5.49
CA LYS A 482 -13.30 -19.11 4.96
C LYS A 482 -13.00 -18.68 3.55
N ARG A 483 -13.58 -19.40 2.59
CA ARG A 483 -13.61 -18.95 1.21
C ARG A 483 -14.35 -17.63 1.15
N CYS A 484 -13.76 -16.65 0.49
CA CYS A 484 -14.46 -15.41 0.18
C CYS A 484 -15.72 -15.76 -0.64
N PRO A 485 -16.92 -15.35 -0.21
CA PRO A 485 -18.15 -15.70 -0.90
C PRO A 485 -18.24 -15.11 -2.32
N VAL A 486 -17.40 -14.13 -2.65
CA VAL A 486 -17.38 -13.47 -3.97
C VAL A 486 -16.43 -14.19 -4.95
N THR A 487 -15.31 -14.73 -4.48
CA THR A 487 -14.27 -15.30 -5.36
C THR A 487 -14.13 -16.81 -5.24
N ASN A 488 -14.78 -17.44 -4.27
CA ASN A 488 -14.62 -18.85 -3.91
C ASN A 488 -13.15 -19.25 -3.62
N ARG A 489 -12.26 -18.28 -3.37
CA ARG A 489 -10.86 -18.47 -2.97
C ARG A 489 -10.70 -18.35 -1.46
N LEU A 490 -9.73 -19.05 -0.88
CA LEU A 490 -9.38 -18.92 0.54
C LEU A 490 -8.78 -17.54 0.80
N CYS A 491 -9.38 -16.77 1.71
CA CYS A 491 -8.80 -15.52 2.18
C CYS A 491 -8.00 -15.74 3.46
N ALA A 492 -6.90 -15.00 3.59
CA ALA A 492 -6.19 -14.84 4.85
C ALA A 492 -7.18 -14.40 5.95
N LEU A 493 -6.95 -14.91 7.17
CA LEU A 493 -7.81 -14.74 8.36
C LEU A 493 -8.22 -13.29 8.67
N SER A 494 -7.48 -12.28 8.19
CA SER A 494 -7.81 -10.86 8.40
C SER A 494 -9.13 -10.43 7.75
N ASN A 495 -9.61 -11.15 6.73
CA ASN A 495 -10.81 -10.75 5.97
C ASN A 495 -12.12 -11.35 6.50
N CYS A 496 -12.11 -12.01 7.66
CA CYS A 496 -13.26 -12.76 8.17
C CYS A 496 -13.61 -12.54 9.65
N THR A 497 -12.99 -11.55 10.31
CA THR A 497 -13.45 -11.07 11.62
C THR A 497 -14.59 -10.08 11.42
N LYS A 498 -15.76 -10.41 12.00
CA LYS A 498 -16.91 -9.50 12.09
C LYS A 498 -16.44 -8.14 12.64
N THR A 499 -16.95 -7.10 12.01
CA THR A 499 -16.94 -5.70 12.43
C THR A 499 -17.07 -5.55 13.94
N GLY A 500 -16.27 -4.65 14.51
CA GLY A 500 -16.15 -4.41 15.93
C GLY A 500 -17.50 -4.29 16.65
N GLU A 501 -17.68 -5.16 17.63
CA GLU A 501 -18.35 -4.83 18.87
C GLU A 501 -17.42 -5.21 20.02
N HIS A 502 -17.44 -4.35 21.04
CA HIS A 502 -16.55 -4.33 22.19
C HIS A 502 -16.24 -5.70 22.80
N GLY A 503 -14.98 -5.86 23.21
CA GLY A 503 -14.52 -6.98 24.02
C GLY A 503 -15.46 -7.23 25.20
N ARG A 504 -16.14 -8.37 25.16
CA ARG A 504 -16.63 -9.07 26.33
C ARG A 504 -16.10 -10.49 26.30
N GLU A 505 -15.37 -10.78 27.37
CA GLU A 505 -14.90 -12.06 27.84
C GLU A 505 -16.09 -13.04 27.90
N PHE A 506 -16.03 -14.14 27.15
CA PHE A 506 -16.99 -15.24 27.28
C PHE A 506 -16.37 -16.29 28.21
N GLN A 507 -16.83 -16.31 29.47
CA GLN A 507 -16.76 -17.52 30.30
C GLN A 507 -17.76 -18.55 29.75
N ILE A 508 -17.29 -19.76 29.43
CA ILE A 508 -18.14 -20.88 29.03
C ILE A 508 -18.35 -21.78 30.25
N GLY A 509 -19.58 -21.75 30.79
CA GLY A 509 -20.11 -22.77 31.71
C GLY A 509 -20.45 -24.09 31.00
N PRO A 510 -20.78 -25.16 31.75
CA PRO A 510 -20.61 -26.53 31.28
C PRO A 510 -21.65 -26.99 30.25
N ARG A 511 -21.19 -27.96 29.45
CA ARG A 511 -21.86 -28.59 28.31
C ARG A 511 -23.23 -29.18 28.66
N HIS A 512 -24.21 -28.93 27.82
CA HIS A 512 -25.28 -29.89 27.55
C HIS A 512 -25.21 -30.39 26.10
N ALA A 513 -25.43 -31.69 25.97
CA ALA A 513 -25.25 -32.51 24.78
C ALA A 513 -26.45 -32.45 23.84
N GLY A 514 -26.19 -32.72 22.55
CA GLY A 514 -27.17 -33.29 21.63
C GLY A 514 -27.52 -32.44 20.41
N ALA A 515 -26.95 -32.78 19.24
CA ALA A 515 -27.62 -32.79 17.93
C ALA A 515 -26.64 -33.16 16.78
N PRO A 516 -27.13 -33.72 15.65
CA PRO A 516 -26.43 -34.78 14.91
C PRO A 516 -25.75 -34.34 13.61
N SER A 517 -24.93 -35.27 13.10
CA SER A 517 -24.17 -35.26 11.86
C SER A 517 -25.04 -35.16 10.59
N CYS A 518 -24.63 -34.33 9.63
CA CYS A 518 -25.05 -34.42 8.24
C CYS A 518 -23.95 -35.07 7.39
N SER A 519 -24.32 -36.16 6.70
CA SER A 519 -23.56 -36.85 5.67
C SER A 519 -23.63 -36.11 4.33
N ALA A 520 -22.59 -36.32 3.52
CA ALA A 520 -22.33 -35.66 2.24
C ALA A 520 -23.24 -36.12 1.08
N SER A 521 -23.41 -35.21 0.11
CA SER A 521 -23.64 -35.46 -1.31
C SER A 521 -22.87 -34.44 -2.13
#